data_AF-A0A524CHZ9-F1
#
_entry.id   AF-A0A524CHZ9-F1
#
_cell.length_a   1.000
_cell.length_b   1.000
_cell.length_c   1.000
_cell.angle_alpha   90.00
_cell.angle_beta   90.00
_cell.angle_gamma   90.00
#
_symmetry.space_group_name_H-M   'P 1'
#
loop_
_entity.id
_entity.type
_entity.pdbx_description
1 polymer ?
#
loop_
_entity_poly.entity_id
_entity_poly.type
_entity_poly.pdbx_seq_one_letter_code
_entity_poly.pdbx_strand_id
1 'polypeptide(L)' 'MDKRLEKIKAPNIKILQKTKGESEISVAVAAILAKQFFEDEVVRLNEEYDLNLKKEDPKDISKEILYKVAKVHFKNVPF' A
#
# COMPACT_ATOMS: atom_id res chain seq x y z
N MET A 1 -6.27 -20.95 -3.70
CA MET A 1 -5.18 -20.61 -2.77
C MET A 1 -4.20 -19.73 -3.52
N ASP A 2 -3.77 -18.60 -2.96
CA ASP A 2 -2.86 -17.67 -3.64
C ASP A 2 -1.50 -18.35 -3.92
N LYS A 3 -1.10 -18.45 -5.19
CA LYS A 3 0.16 -19.09 -5.61
C LYS A 3 1.39 -18.45 -4.98
N ARG A 4 1.31 -17.18 -4.56
CA ARG A 4 2.41 -16.47 -3.88
C ARG A 4 2.73 -17.07 -2.50
N LEU A 5 1.73 -17.66 -1.84
CA LEU A 5 1.87 -18.24 -0.51
C LEU A 5 2.46 -19.66 -0.53
N GLU A 6 2.53 -20.30 -1.70
CA GLU A 6 3.12 -21.65 -1.85
C GLU A 6 4.61 -21.65 -1.51
N LYS A 7 5.32 -20.55 -1.76
CA LYS A 7 6.75 -20.38 -1.44
C LYS A 7 7.05 -20.24 0.05
N ILE A 8 6.03 -19.96 0.87
CA ILE A 8 6.14 -19.75 2.32
C ILE A 8 5.81 -21.03 3.09
N LYS A 9 5.37 -22.10 2.41
CA LYS A 9 5.08 -23.39 3.02
C LYS A 9 6.36 -24.04 3.54
N ALA A 10 6.71 -23.74 4.79
CA ALA A 10 7.67 -24.49 5.58
C ALA A 10 6.94 -25.57 6.40
N PRO A 11 7.59 -26.70 6.74
CA PRO A 11 6.96 -27.81 7.45
C PRO A 11 6.31 -27.43 8.80
N ASN A 12 6.69 -26.28 9.37
CA ASN A 12 6.29 -25.83 10.70
C ASN A 12 5.34 -24.62 10.66
N ILE A 13 4.93 -24.19 9.46
CA ILE A 13 4.15 -22.96 9.27
C ILE A 13 2.78 -23.33 8.69
N LYS A 14 1.73 -23.03 9.45
CA LYS A 14 0.35 -23.15 8.99
C LYS A 14 -0.14 -21.79 8.49
N ILE A 15 -0.39 -21.68 7.19
CA ILE A 15 -0.98 -20.47 6.59
C ILE A 15 -2.50 -20.57 6.69
N LEU A 16 -3.10 -19.61 7.39
CA LEU A 16 -4.56 -19.47 7.50
C LEU A 16 -5.00 -18.27 6.63
N GLN A 17 -5.71 -18.55 5.55
CA GLN A 17 -6.32 -17.52 4.71
C GLN A 17 -7.82 -17.50 4.98
N LYS A 18 -8.33 -16.39 5.51
CA LYS A 18 -9.76 -16.21 5.81
C LYS A 18 -10.23 -14.81 5.41
N THR A 19 -11.52 -14.68 5.17
CA THR A 19 -12.18 -13.38 5.08
C THR A 19 -12.23 -12.74 6.47
N LYS A 20 -12.26 -11.40 6.52
CA LYS A 20 -12.24 -10.63 7.79
C LYS A 20 -11.08 -11.04 8.71
N GLY A 21 -9.88 -11.13 8.13
CA GLY A 21 -8.66 -11.56 8.83
C GLY A 21 -8.35 -10.71 10.07
N GLU A 22 -8.75 -9.43 10.05
CA GLU A 22 -8.64 -8.47 11.14
C GLU A 22 -9.39 -8.86 12.42
N SER A 23 -10.24 -9.89 12.38
CA SER A 23 -10.80 -10.49 13.59
C SER A 23 -9.74 -11.17 14.48
N GLU A 24 -8.57 -11.52 13.93
CA GLU A 24 -7.40 -11.96 14.71
C GLU A 24 -6.63 -10.72 15.20
N ILE A 25 -6.38 -10.62 16.51
CA ILE A 25 -5.70 -9.47 17.11
C ILE A 25 -4.34 -9.20 16.44
N SER A 26 -3.57 -10.23 16.13
CA SER A 26 -2.27 -10.09 15.46
C SER A 26 -2.38 -9.49 14.05
N VAL A 27 -3.43 -9.85 13.30
CA VAL A 27 -3.70 -9.29 11.97
C VAL A 27 -4.20 -7.84 12.09
N ALA A 28 -5.04 -7.54 13.08
CA ALA A 28 -5.46 -6.17 13.36
C ALA A 28 -4.27 -5.26 13.70
N VAL A 29 -3.36 -5.72 14.57
CA VAL A 29 -2.13 -4.98 14.91
C VAL A 29 -1.27 -4.77 13.67
N ALA A 30 -1.08 -5.80 12.83
CA ALA A 30 -0.35 -5.65 11.58
C ALA A 30 -0.98 -4.62 10.63
N ALA A 31 -2.31 -4.57 10.55
CA ALA A 31 -3.02 -3.58 9.75
C ALA A 31 -2.83 -2.14 10.28
N ILE A 32 -2.83 -1.95 11.61
CA ILE A 32 -2.55 -0.65 12.24
C ILE A 32 -1.12 -0.19 11.92
N LEU A 33 -0.13 -1.08 12.08
CA LEU A 33 1.26 -0.77 11.75
C LEU A 33 1.41 -0.43 10.26
N ALA A 34 0.81 -1.23 9.36
CA ALA A 34 0.86 -0.96 7.93
C ALA A 34 0.22 0.40 7.58
N LYS A 35 -0.87 0.78 8.25
CA LYS A 35 -1.49 2.09 8.09
C LYS A 35 -0.55 3.21 8.56
N GLN A 36 0.11 3.05 9.70
CA GLN A 36 1.08 4.04 10.19
C GLN A 36 2.21 4.26 9.18
N PHE A 37 2.86 3.19 8.71
CA PHE A 37 3.92 3.29 7.70
C PHE A 37 3.44 3.95 6.40
N PHE A 38 2.21 3.65 5.98
CA PHE A 38 1.61 4.30 4.80
C PHE A 38 1.42 5.81 5.02
N GLU A 39 0.91 6.21 6.19
CA GLU A 39 0.72 7.64 6.50
C GLU A 39 2.05 8.38 6.58
N ASP A 40 3.06 7.80 7.23
CA ASP A 40 4.40 8.37 7.33
C ASP A 40 5.03 8.55 5.93
N GLU A 41 4.86 7.56 5.04
CA GLU A 41 5.36 7.64 3.66
C GLU A 41 4.62 8.70 2.83
N VAL A 42 3.30 8.86 3.02
CA VAL A 42 2.54 9.93 2.36
C VAL A 42 3.03 11.31 2.83
N VAL A 43 3.31 11.48 4.12
CA VAL A 43 3.92 12.72 4.65
C VAL A 43 5.28 12.97 3.99
N ARG A 44 6.15 11.95 3.98
CA ARG A 44 7.48 12.03 3.37
C ARG A 44 7.43 12.44 1.89
N LEU A 45 6.52 11.84 1.11
CA LEU A 45 6.36 12.16 -0.32
C LEU A 45 5.77 13.56 -0.54
N ASN A 46 4.83 14.00 0.30
CA ASN A 46 4.30 15.37 0.26
C ASN A 46 5.42 16.39 0.50
N GLU A 47 6.29 16.15 1.48
CA GLU A 47 7.43 17.02 1.78
C GLU A 47 8.49 17.00 0.68
N GLU A 48 8.84 15.82 0.14
CA GLU A 48 9.87 15.67 -0.89
C GLU A 48 9.49 16.35 -2.22
N TYR A 49 8.21 16.33 -2.58
CA TYR A 49 7.72 16.81 -3.88
C TYR A 49 6.84 18.07 -3.80
N ASP A 50 6.67 18.66 -2.61
CA ASP A 50 5.80 19.82 -2.35
C ASP A 50 4.35 19.61 -2.84
N LEU A 51 3.74 18.51 -2.40
CA LEU A 51 2.40 18.07 -2.81
C LEU A 51 1.44 17.87 -1.62
N ASN A 52 0.17 17.70 -1.94
CA ASN A 52 -0.86 17.16 -1.05
C ASN A 52 -1.57 15.95 -1.67
N LEU A 53 -0.93 14.78 -1.60
CA LEU A 53 -1.41 13.51 -2.19
C LEU A 53 -2.76 13.01 -1.66
N LYS A 54 -3.29 13.57 -0.56
CA LYS A 54 -4.63 13.25 -0.05
C LYS A 54 -5.73 14.08 -0.71
N LYS A 55 -5.39 15.19 -1.37
CA LYS A 55 -6.34 16.15 -1.94
C LYS A 55 -6.17 16.33 -3.45
N GLU A 56 -4.97 16.14 -3.97
CA GLU A 56 -4.68 16.30 -5.38
C GLU A 56 -5.16 15.11 -6.21
N ASP A 57 -5.73 15.39 -7.38
CA ASP A 57 -5.98 14.38 -8.39
C ASP A 57 -4.65 14.11 -9.13
N PRO A 58 -4.30 12.85 -9.44
CA PRO A 58 -3.12 12.53 -10.24
C PRO A 58 -3.04 13.29 -11.58
N LYS A 59 -4.14 13.83 -12.10
CA LYS A 59 -4.15 14.68 -13.30
C LYS A 59 -3.50 16.06 -13.10
N ASP A 60 -3.48 16.54 -11.87
CA ASP A 60 -2.99 17.87 -11.51
C ASP A 60 -1.51 17.83 -11.07
N ILE A 61 -0.97 16.63 -10.87
CA ILE A 61 0.44 16.40 -10.50
C ILE A 61 1.31 16.39 -11.77
N SER A 62 2.53 16.97 -11.67
CA SER A 62 3.49 16.95 -12.78
C SER A 62 3.77 15.52 -13.26
N LYS A 63 3.68 15.31 -14.59
CA LYS A 63 3.92 14.01 -15.23
C LYS A 63 5.30 13.43 -14.93
N GLU A 64 6.28 14.29 -14.73
CA GLU A 64 7.68 13.91 -14.46
C GLU A 64 7.87 13.26 -13.08
N ILE A 65 6.91 13.39 -12.17
CA ILE A 65 6.99 12.78 -10.82
C ILE A 65 5.92 11.71 -10.59
N LEU A 66 4.96 11.53 -11.50
CA LEU A 66 3.87 10.54 -11.35
C LEU A 66 4.36 9.11 -11.13
N TYR A 67 5.46 8.70 -11.77
CA TYR A 67 6.02 7.35 -11.56
C TYR A 67 6.60 7.13 -10.16
N LYS A 68 6.83 8.21 -9.40
CA LYS A 68 7.38 8.20 -8.04
C LYS A 68 6.28 8.23 -6.99
N VAL A 69 5.21 8.98 -7.24
CA VAL A 69 4.16 9.25 -6.25
C VAL A 69 2.83 8.53 -6.51
N ALA A 70 2.64 7.94 -7.70
CA ALA A 70 1.40 7.30 -8.10
C ALA A 70 1.57 5.89 -8.66
N LYS A 71 0.48 5.12 -8.64
CA LYS A 71 0.39 3.82 -9.29
C LYS A 71 0.01 4.01 -10.76
N VAL A 72 1.01 4.15 -11.62
CA VAL A 72 0.86 4.56 -13.03
C VAL A 72 -0.06 3.68 -13.90
N HIS A 73 -0.32 2.44 -13.50
CA HIS A 73 -1.24 1.55 -14.23
C HIS A 73 -2.72 1.83 -13.95
N PHE A 74 -3.04 2.74 -13.03
CA PHE A 74 -4.42 3.13 -12.77
C PHE A 74 -4.93 4.12 -13.82
N LYS A 75 -6.18 3.92 -14.25
CA LYS A 75 -6.86 4.69 -15.30
C LYS A 75 -6.90 6.20 -15.03
N ASN A 76 -6.84 6.63 -13.77
CA ASN A 76 -6.89 8.04 -13.39
C ASN A 76 -5.54 8.76 -13.46
N VAL A 77 -4.43 8.05 -13.70
CA VAL A 77 -3.11 8.65 -13.83
C VAL A 77 -2.87 9.02 -15.30
N PRO A 78 -2.57 10.28 -15.65
CA PRO A 78 -2.36 10.72 -17.03
C PRO A 78 -0.95 10.37 -17.52
N PHE A 79 -0.58 9.10 -17.43
CA PHE A 79 0.69 8.58 -17.90
C PHE A 79 0.67 8.32 -19.41
#